data_AF-A0A2J6N1X0-F1
#
_entry.id   AF-A0A2J6N1X0-F1
#
_cell.length_a   1.000
_cell.length_b   1.000
_cell.length_c   1.000
_cell.angle_alpha   90.00
_cell.angle_beta   90.00
_cell.angle_gamma   90.00
#
_symmetry.space_group_name_H-M   'P 1'
#
loop_
_entity.id
_entity.type
_entity.pdbx_description
1 polymer ?
#
loop_
_entity_poly.entity_id
_entity_poly.type
_entity_poly.pdbx_seq_one_letter_code
_entity_poly.pdbx_strand_id
1 'polypeptide(L)'
;MKMPKVWEILRKFKSKCEGQGWKTSESEDWVEIGDEYHNFLWTRNIHPASFKSIASSRKCVVREGSSYRVVEASYTAWLFSESPSEIFVKTVFENPDFCKRIALYDLSPLLEGKNLCFKFNQTDSLVFQEFENFLKNELNVKIKKIPAPQLTGEGVTVAEAA
;
A
#
# COMPACT_ATOMS: atom_id res chain seq x y z
N MET A 1 -12.40 -12.45 -19.25
CA MET A 1 -11.89 -12.41 -17.86
C MET A 1 -12.45 -11.18 -17.17
N LYS A 2 -13.01 -11.30 -15.96
CA LYS A 2 -13.39 -10.11 -15.17
C LYS A 2 -12.12 -9.49 -14.61
N MET A 3 -11.98 -8.18 -14.78
CA MET A 3 -10.85 -7.45 -14.21
C MET A 3 -10.90 -7.53 -12.67
N PRO A 4 -9.76 -7.71 -11.98
CA PRO A 4 -9.73 -7.65 -10.52
C PRO A 4 -10.33 -6.34 -10.01
N LYS A 5 -11.20 -6.39 -9.00
CA LYS A 5 -11.82 -5.18 -8.40
C LYS A 5 -10.77 -4.13 -7.99
N VAL A 6 -9.58 -4.56 -7.54
CA VAL A 6 -8.48 -3.66 -7.18
C VAL A 6 -8.08 -2.74 -8.34
N TRP A 7 -8.04 -3.27 -9.57
CA TRP A 7 -7.67 -2.48 -10.75
C TRP A 7 -8.77 -1.49 -11.13
N GLU A 8 -10.04 -1.82 -10.87
CA GLU A 8 -11.14 -0.87 -11.05
C GLU A 8 -11.04 0.29 -10.05
N ILE A 9 -10.73 -0.02 -8.80
CA ILE A 9 -10.50 0.98 -7.74
C ILE A 9 -9.34 1.91 -8.14
N LEU A 10 -8.19 1.34 -8.53
CA LEU A 10 -7.02 2.11 -8.94
C LEU A 10 -7.28 2.93 -10.20
N ARG A 11 -8.00 2.40 -11.19
CA ARG A 11 -8.37 3.17 -12.39
C ARG A 11 -9.21 4.39 -12.03
N LYS A 12 -10.28 4.21 -11.24
CA LYS A 12 -11.15 5.31 -10.82
C LYS A 12 -10.39 6.35 -9.99
N PHE A 13 -9.50 5.88 -9.12
CA PHE A 13 -8.63 6.76 -8.36
C PHE A 13 -7.68 7.57 -9.27
N LYS A 14 -7.01 6.92 -10.23
CA LYS A 14 -6.14 7.61 -11.20
C LYS A 14 -6.90 8.67 -12.01
N SER A 15 -8.12 8.37 -12.48
CA SER A 15 -8.94 9.36 -13.17
C SER A 15 -9.29 10.57 -12.28
N LYS A 16 -9.45 10.38 -10.97
CA LYS A 16 -9.63 11.49 -10.02
C LYS A 16 -8.36 12.32 -9.89
N CYS A 17 -7.20 11.67 -9.77
CA CYS A 17 -5.90 12.34 -9.71
C CYS A 17 -5.63 13.19 -10.96
N GLU A 18 -5.95 12.66 -12.15
CA GLU A 18 -5.86 13.40 -13.41
C GLU A 18 -6.72 14.67 -13.39
N GLY A 19 -7.95 14.58 -12.87
CA GLY A 19 -8.83 15.72 -12.67
C GLY A 19 -8.28 16.78 -11.70
N GLN A 20 -7.32 16.42 -10.85
CA GLN A 20 -6.59 17.32 -9.94
C GLN A 20 -5.28 17.85 -10.56
N GLY A 21 -4.98 17.49 -11.81
CA GLY A 21 -3.75 17.89 -12.50
C GLY A 21 -2.53 17.03 -12.17
N TRP A 22 -2.72 15.89 -11.49
CA TRP A 22 -1.63 14.96 -11.22
C TRP A 22 -1.41 14.03 -12.42
N LYS A 23 -0.17 13.62 -12.64
CA LYS A 23 0.16 12.68 -13.71
C LYS A 23 -0.07 11.26 -13.23
N THR A 24 -0.62 10.41 -14.09
CA THR A 24 -0.82 8.99 -13.77
C THR A 24 -0.39 8.12 -14.93
N SER A 25 -0.04 6.87 -14.64
CA SER A 25 0.19 5.88 -15.69
C SER A 25 -1.09 5.39 -16.32
N GLU A 26 -1.02 5.06 -17.61
CA GLU A 26 -2.11 4.37 -18.31
C GLU A 26 -2.27 2.94 -17.79
N SER A 27 -1.20 2.14 -17.85
CA SER A 27 -1.19 0.71 -17.55
C SER A 27 -0.63 0.36 -16.17
N GLU A 28 0.41 1.06 -15.75
CA GLU A 28 1.06 0.86 -14.47
C GLU A 28 0.22 1.50 -13.35
N ASP A 29 0.63 1.30 -12.11
CA ASP A 29 -0.13 1.75 -10.94
C ASP A 29 0.66 2.83 -10.16
N TRP A 30 1.07 3.91 -10.83
CA TRP A 30 1.72 5.06 -10.17
C TRP A 30 1.01 6.39 -10.42
N VAL A 31 1.25 7.32 -9.50
CA VAL A 31 0.83 8.72 -9.56
C VAL A 31 2.06 9.59 -9.31
N GLU A 32 2.23 10.65 -10.09
CA GLU A 32 3.30 11.63 -9.96
C GLU A 32 2.71 13.00 -9.63
N ILE A 33 3.23 13.61 -8.55
CA ILE A 33 2.92 14.97 -8.10
C ILE A 33 4.23 15.70 -7.82
N GLY A 34 4.44 16.85 -8.47
CA GLY A 34 5.76 17.50 -8.47
C GLY A 34 6.82 16.57 -9.06
N ASP A 35 7.87 16.30 -8.29
CA ASP A 35 8.96 15.38 -8.66
C ASP A 35 8.89 14.03 -7.90
N GLU A 36 7.76 13.74 -7.23
CA GLU A 36 7.60 12.53 -6.42
C GLU A 36 6.73 11.48 -7.11
N TYR A 37 7.25 10.24 -7.18
CA TYR A 37 6.51 9.08 -7.66
C TYR A 37 5.91 8.30 -6.49
N HIS A 38 4.61 8.05 -6.56
CA HIS A 38 3.84 7.27 -5.59
C HIS A 38 3.33 6.01 -6.27
N ASN A 39 3.96 4.88 -5.95
CA ASN A 39 3.66 3.59 -6.59
C ASN A 39 2.64 2.80 -5.78
N PHE A 40 1.76 2.05 -6.45
CA PHE A 40 0.81 1.12 -5.86
C PHE A 40 1.14 -0.28 -6.35
N LEU A 41 1.33 -1.21 -5.41
CA LEU A 41 1.63 -2.60 -5.69
C LEU A 41 0.50 -3.47 -5.17
N TRP A 42 -0.31 -4.00 -6.09
CA TRP A 42 -1.26 -5.05 -5.75
C TRP A 42 -0.53 -6.36 -5.50
N THR A 43 -0.86 -7.01 -4.38
CA THR A 43 -0.30 -8.33 -4.03
C THR A 43 -1.38 -9.25 -3.48
N ARG A 44 -1.30 -10.53 -3.86
CA ARG A 44 -2.12 -11.60 -3.29
C ARG A 44 -1.28 -12.53 -2.42
N ASN A 45 -0.19 -13.03 -2.99
CA ASN A 45 0.77 -13.87 -2.30
C ASN A 45 2.17 -13.40 -2.71
N ILE A 46 3.00 -13.03 -1.74
CA ILE A 46 4.37 -12.62 -1.96
C ILE A 46 5.25 -13.26 -0.89
N HIS A 47 6.39 -13.81 -1.31
CA HIS A 47 7.35 -14.33 -0.35
C HIS A 47 8.00 -13.18 0.45
N PRO A 48 8.22 -13.30 1.77
CA PRO A 48 8.84 -12.24 2.58
C PRO A 48 10.16 -11.70 2.04
N ALA A 49 11.02 -12.57 1.50
CA ALA A 49 12.28 -12.14 0.88
C ALA A 49 12.05 -11.26 -0.36
N SER A 50 11.05 -11.59 -1.19
CA SER A 50 10.68 -10.79 -2.37
C SER A 50 10.06 -9.46 -1.94
N PHE A 51 9.20 -9.46 -0.93
CA PHE A 51 8.65 -8.23 -0.35
C PHE A 51 9.78 -7.29 0.09
N LYS A 52 10.73 -7.79 0.88
CA LYS A 52 11.87 -7.00 1.36
C LYS A 52 12.74 -6.47 0.21
N SER A 53 13.02 -7.31 -0.80
CA SER A 53 13.79 -6.91 -1.98
C SER A 53 13.11 -5.78 -2.75
N ILE A 54 11.81 -5.91 -3.02
CA ILE A 54 11.02 -4.90 -3.75
C ILE A 54 10.93 -3.61 -2.94
N ALA A 55 10.57 -3.71 -1.65
CA ALA A 55 10.51 -2.59 -0.71
C ALA A 55 11.82 -1.80 -0.64
N SER A 56 12.97 -2.49 -0.59
CA SER A 56 14.29 -1.85 -0.60
C SER A 56 14.63 -1.21 -1.94
N SER A 57 14.22 -1.83 -3.06
CA SER A 57 14.62 -1.35 -4.39
C SER A 57 13.99 -0.03 -4.79
N ARG A 58 12.76 0.23 -4.29
CA ARG A 58 11.94 1.41 -4.61
C ARG A 58 11.74 1.63 -6.11
N LYS A 59 11.94 0.62 -6.94
CA LYS A 59 11.87 0.76 -8.40
C LYS A 59 10.42 0.92 -8.82
N CYS A 60 10.16 1.96 -9.61
CA CYS A 60 8.89 2.20 -10.27
C CYS A 60 9.13 2.25 -11.78
N VAL A 61 8.33 1.50 -12.55
CA VAL A 61 8.43 1.48 -14.01
C VAL A 61 7.54 2.57 -14.58
N VAL A 62 8.11 3.42 -15.41
CA VAL A 62 7.41 4.51 -16.10
C VAL A 62 7.48 4.25 -17.59
N ARG A 63 6.31 4.29 -18.23
CA ARG A 63 6.19 4.15 -19.69
C ARG A 63 6.08 5.54 -20.31
N GLU A 64 6.92 5.79 -21.32
CA GLU A 64 6.94 7.04 -22.09
C GLU A 64 6.74 6.70 -23.57
N GLY A 65 5.46 6.67 -23.99
CA GLY A 65 5.10 6.20 -25.33
C GLY A 65 5.45 4.72 -25.53
N SER A 66 6.49 4.45 -26.32
CA SER A 66 7.00 3.09 -26.58
C SER A 66 8.22 2.69 -25.74
N SER A 67 8.83 3.62 -25.01
CA SER A 67 9.98 3.35 -24.14
C SER A 67 9.57 3.15 -22.69
N TYR A 68 10.44 2.47 -21.94
CA TYR A 68 10.31 2.29 -20.51
C TYR A 68 11.55 2.83 -19.81
N ARG A 69 11.36 3.48 -18.66
CA ARG A 69 12.43 3.82 -17.74
C ARG A 69 12.08 3.40 -16.32
N VAL A 70 13.09 3.24 -15.50
CA VAL A 70 12.94 2.92 -14.08
C VAL A 70 13.29 4.16 -13.28
N VAL A 71 12.37 4.59 -12.43
CA VAL A 71 12.54 5.69 -11.49
C VAL A 71 12.53 5.16 -10.05
N GLU A 72 13.00 5.98 -9.12
CA GLU A 72 12.85 5.71 -7.69
C GLU A 72 11.51 6.27 -7.20
N ALA A 73 10.69 5.43 -6.57
CA ALA A 73 9.46 5.84 -5.93
C ALA A 73 9.76 6.49 -4.56
N SER A 74 9.24 7.70 -4.36
CA SER A 74 9.26 8.36 -3.05
C SER A 74 8.46 7.57 -2.01
N TYR A 75 7.34 6.97 -2.46
CA TYR A 75 6.40 6.21 -1.64
C TYR A 75 5.89 4.95 -2.36
N THR A 76 5.55 3.91 -1.60
CA THR A 76 4.93 2.69 -2.14
C THR A 76 3.77 2.20 -1.28
N ALA A 77 2.57 2.08 -1.87
CA ALA A 77 1.41 1.49 -1.23
C ALA A 77 1.29 0.01 -1.63
N TRP A 78 1.33 -0.89 -0.65
CA TRP A 78 1.03 -2.30 -0.87
C TRP A 78 -0.45 -2.56 -0.62
N LEU A 79 -1.14 -3.03 -1.66
CA LEU A 79 -2.57 -3.34 -1.64
C LEU A 79 -2.74 -4.86 -1.58
N PHE A 80 -3.01 -5.37 -0.39
CA PHE A 80 -3.19 -6.80 -0.19
C PHE A 80 -4.62 -7.23 -0.48
N SER A 81 -4.79 -8.27 -1.30
CA SER A 81 -6.12 -8.88 -1.53
C SER A 81 -6.51 -9.93 -0.48
N GLU A 82 -5.57 -10.34 0.37
CA GLU A 82 -5.74 -11.23 1.52
C GLU A 82 -5.08 -10.54 2.72
N SER A 83 -5.56 -10.72 3.95
CA SER A 83 -4.97 -10.02 5.09
C SER A 83 -3.46 -10.27 5.19
N PRO A 84 -2.62 -9.21 5.27
CA PRO A 84 -1.18 -9.38 5.31
C PRO A 84 -0.78 -10.12 6.59
N SER A 85 0.16 -11.06 6.47
CA SER A 85 0.74 -11.71 7.65
C SER A 85 1.54 -10.70 8.49
N GLU A 86 1.70 -11.02 9.77
CA GLU A 86 2.48 -10.18 10.70
C GLU A 86 3.90 -9.91 10.23
N ILE A 87 4.50 -10.82 9.44
CA ILE A 87 5.86 -10.67 8.93
C ILE A 87 6.00 -9.41 8.08
N PHE A 88 5.02 -9.10 7.22
CA PHE A 88 5.07 -7.90 6.38
C PHE A 88 4.91 -6.63 7.22
N VAL A 89 3.98 -6.67 8.18
CA VAL A 89 3.75 -5.56 9.11
C VAL A 89 5.02 -5.29 9.92
N LYS A 90 5.59 -6.30 10.58
CA LYS A 90 6.84 -6.19 11.35
C LYS A 90 8.00 -5.68 10.48
N THR A 91 8.16 -6.23 9.27
CA THR A 91 9.22 -5.78 8.34
C THR A 91 9.15 -4.27 8.05
N VAL A 92 7.95 -3.71 7.90
CA VAL A 92 7.78 -2.27 7.68
C VAL A 92 8.02 -1.47 8.96
N PHE A 93 7.52 -1.94 10.10
CA PHE A 93 7.65 -1.21 11.37
C PHE A 93 9.06 -1.24 11.98
N GLU A 94 9.82 -2.31 11.78
CA GLU A 94 11.18 -2.47 12.29
C GLU A 94 12.22 -1.69 11.47
N ASN A 95 11.88 -1.26 10.26
CA ASN A 95 12.75 -0.43 9.42
C ASN A 95 12.21 1.01 9.36
N PRO A 96 12.92 2.00 9.97
CA PRO A 96 12.47 3.39 10.00
C PRO A 96 12.26 4.03 8.62
N ASP A 97 13.01 3.61 7.60
CA ASP A 97 12.83 4.11 6.23
C ASP A 97 11.56 3.53 5.59
N PHE A 98 11.32 2.22 5.78
CA PHE A 98 10.10 1.58 5.30
C PHE A 98 8.86 2.17 5.97
N CYS A 99 8.90 2.36 7.29
CA CYS A 99 7.78 2.88 8.05
C CYS A 99 7.29 4.25 7.53
N LYS A 100 8.21 5.10 7.06
CA LYS A 100 7.90 6.43 6.50
C LYS A 100 7.34 6.37 5.08
N ARG A 101 7.84 5.46 4.25
CA ARG A 101 7.62 5.48 2.79
C ARG A 101 6.61 4.45 2.29
N ILE A 102 6.44 3.36 3.02
CA ILE A 102 5.57 2.26 2.62
C ILE A 102 4.25 2.35 3.34
N ALA A 103 3.13 2.32 2.62
CA ALA A 103 1.80 2.17 3.22
C ALA A 103 1.28 0.74 3.00
N LEU A 104 0.77 0.09 4.03
CA LEU A 104 0.15 -1.23 3.93
C LEU A 104 -1.37 -1.13 4.06
N TYR A 105 -2.08 -1.64 3.05
CA TYR A 105 -3.54 -1.70 3.01
C TYR A 105 -4.03 -3.14 2.88
N ASP A 106 -4.92 -3.56 3.76
CA ASP A 106 -5.71 -4.78 3.59
C ASP A 106 -7.05 -4.42 2.93
N LEU A 107 -7.18 -4.84 1.67
CA LEU A 107 -8.39 -4.70 0.88
C LEU A 107 -9.24 -5.97 0.92
N SER A 108 -8.81 -7.06 1.58
CA SER A 108 -9.56 -8.31 1.60
C SER A 108 -11.02 -8.15 2.03
N PRO A 109 -11.39 -7.35 3.06
CA PRO A 109 -12.79 -7.19 3.42
C PRO A 109 -13.57 -6.47 2.31
N LEU A 110 -12.93 -5.48 1.66
CA LEU A 110 -13.49 -4.75 0.53
C LEU A 110 -13.76 -5.66 -0.67
N LEU A 111 -12.83 -6.55 -0.97
CA LEU A 111 -12.95 -7.48 -2.09
C LEU A 111 -14.03 -8.53 -1.85
N GLU A 112 -14.22 -8.94 -0.59
CA GLU A 112 -15.33 -9.78 -0.10
C GLU A 112 -16.69 -9.06 -0.09
N GLY A 113 -16.74 -7.76 -0.39
CA GLY A 113 -17.98 -6.98 -0.48
C GLY A 113 -18.36 -6.25 0.80
N LYS A 114 -17.49 -6.22 1.82
CA LYS A 114 -17.66 -5.38 3.01
C LYS A 114 -17.16 -3.96 2.70
N ASN A 115 -17.78 -2.91 3.21
CA ASN A 115 -17.28 -1.54 3.01
C ASN A 115 -16.20 -1.18 4.04
N LEU A 116 -15.12 -1.98 4.08
CA LEU A 116 -14.06 -1.89 5.09
C LEU A 116 -12.69 -2.10 4.47
N CYS A 117 -11.73 -1.26 4.85
CA CYS A 117 -10.31 -1.40 4.55
C CYS A 117 -9.50 -1.16 5.83
N PHE A 118 -8.43 -1.92 6.03
CA PHE A 118 -7.49 -1.65 7.11
C PHE A 118 -6.22 -0.99 6.57
N LYS A 119 -5.74 0.03 7.28
CA LYS A 119 -4.41 0.63 7.06
C LYS A 119 -3.55 0.32 8.28
N PHE A 120 -2.38 -0.28 8.07
CA PHE A 120 -1.54 -0.74 9.19
C PHE A 120 -0.57 0.31 9.71
N ASN A 121 -0.21 1.31 8.91
CA ASN A 121 0.78 2.30 9.30
C ASN A 121 0.41 3.70 8.76
N GLN A 122 1.26 4.69 9.01
CA GLN A 122 1.06 6.07 8.53
C GLN A 122 2.24 6.48 7.64
N THR A 123 1.91 7.31 6.64
CA THR A 123 2.85 7.92 5.70
C THR A 123 2.39 9.37 5.52
N ASP A 124 3.31 10.26 5.20
CA ASP A 124 3.06 11.66 4.85
C ASP A 124 2.69 11.87 3.37
N SER A 125 2.77 10.82 2.54
CA SER A 125 2.30 10.80 1.14
C SER A 125 0.90 11.41 0.94
N LEU A 126 0.84 12.55 0.24
CA LEU A 126 -0.41 13.22 -0.13
C LEU A 126 -1.29 12.34 -1.01
N VAL A 127 -0.68 11.62 -1.96
CA VAL A 127 -1.40 10.69 -2.85
C VAL A 127 -2.08 9.58 -2.04
N PHE A 128 -1.45 9.06 -0.99
CA PHE A 128 -2.05 8.01 -0.18
C PHE A 128 -3.16 8.53 0.73
N GLN A 129 -3.04 9.76 1.22
CA GLN A 129 -4.14 10.43 1.92
C GLN A 129 -5.33 10.67 0.99
N GLU A 130 -5.08 11.06 -0.26
CA GLU A 130 -6.14 11.25 -1.25
C GLU A 130 -6.76 9.91 -1.69
N PHE A 131 -5.97 8.84 -1.77
CA PHE A 131 -6.49 7.49 -1.96
C PHE A 131 -7.43 7.09 -0.81
N GLU A 132 -7.06 7.36 0.44
CA GLU A 132 -7.94 7.13 1.58
C GLU A 132 -9.24 7.96 1.51
N ASN A 133 -9.15 9.22 1.09
CA ASN A 133 -10.32 10.08 0.89
C ASN A 133 -11.21 9.57 -0.24
N PHE A 134 -10.62 9.11 -1.35
CA PHE A 134 -11.33 8.48 -2.45
C PHE A 134 -12.09 7.24 -1.98
N LEU A 135 -11.43 6.32 -1.26
CA LEU A 135 -12.07 5.13 -0.71
C LEU A 135 -13.26 5.51 0.20
N LYS A 136 -13.11 6.51 1.07
CA LYS A 136 -14.17 6.94 1.98
C LYS A 136 -15.33 7.62 1.27
N ASN A 137 -15.05 8.58 0.40
CA ASN A 137 -16.07 9.50 -0.12
C ASN A 137 -16.74 8.95 -1.38
N GLU A 138 -15.97 8.32 -2.28
CA GLU A 138 -16.49 7.83 -3.57
C GLU A 138 -16.97 6.38 -3.47
N LEU A 139 -16.30 5.56 -2.64
CA LEU A 139 -16.62 4.13 -2.49
C LEU A 139 -17.32 3.79 -1.16
N ASN A 140 -17.56 4.79 -0.30
CA ASN A 140 -18.19 4.61 1.02
C ASN A 140 -17.49 3.56 1.90
N VAL A 141 -16.17 3.42 1.75
CA VAL A 141 -15.35 2.46 2.49
C VAL A 141 -14.89 3.06 3.81
N LYS A 142 -15.16 2.35 4.92
CA LYS A 142 -14.61 2.71 6.23
C LYS A 142 -13.15 2.30 6.29
N ILE A 143 -12.27 3.23 6.61
CA ILE A 143 -10.84 2.94 6.82
C ILE A 143 -10.56 2.82 8.31
N LYS A 144 -10.17 1.63 8.76
CA LYS A 144 -9.72 1.38 10.13
C LYS A 144 -8.20 1.40 10.18
N LYS A 145 -7.64 2.26 11.01
CA LYS A 145 -6.21 2.26 11.31
C LYS A 145 -5.95 1.22 12.39
N ILE A 146 -5.05 0.27 12.13
CA ILE A 146 -4.60 -0.68 13.14
C ILE A 146 -3.40 -0.04 13.83
N PRO A 147 -3.38 0.03 15.18
CA PRO A 147 -2.19 0.49 15.90
C PRO A 147 -0.99 -0.38 15.50
N ALA A 148 0.20 0.21 15.45
CA ALA A 148 1.43 -0.57 15.29
C ALA A 148 1.40 -1.78 16.25
N PRO A 149 1.85 -2.97 15.83
CA PRO A 149 1.93 -4.10 16.74
C PRO A 149 2.62 -3.63 18.02
N GLN A 150 1.96 -3.78 19.17
CA GLN A 150 2.71 -3.73 20.41
C GLN A 150 3.70 -4.88 20.26
N LEU A 151 4.98 -4.55 20.08
CA LEU A 151 6.07 -5.51 20.02
C LEU A 151 6.25 -6.09 21.43
N THR A 152 5.24 -6.77 21.95
CA THR A 152 5.37 -7.57 23.15
C THR A 152 6.10 -8.83 22.73
N GLY A 153 7.40 -8.85 23.00
CA GLY A 153 8.16 -10.09 23.03
C GLY A 153 7.54 -10.99 24.09
N GLU A 154 6.68 -11.91 23.68
CA GLU A 154 6.26 -13.01 24.54
C GLU A 154 7.40 -14.01 24.63
N GLY A 155 8.24 -13.77 25.62
CA GLY A 155 9.14 -14.74 26.24
C GLY A 155 9.06 -14.57 27.76
N VAL A 156 7.86 -14.64 28.33
CA VAL A 156 7.68 -14.81 29.78
C VAL A 156 7.01 -16.14 30.02
N THR A 157 7.82 -17.19 30.12
CA THR A 157 7.40 -18.42 30.79
C THR A 157 7.47 -18.19 32.30
N VAL A 158 6.28 -18.05 32.87
CA VAL A 158 5.78 -18.66 34.12
C VAL A 158 6.78 -18.89 35.26
N ALA A 159 6.52 -18.14 36.34
CA ALA A 159 6.74 -18.43 37.75
C ALA A 159 7.34 -19.80 38.14
N GLU A 160 8.38 -19.75 38.97
CA GLU A 160 8.52 -20.65 40.11
C GLU A 160 8.84 -19.82 41.36
N ALA A 161 7.91 -19.83 42.30
CA ALA A 161 8.12 -19.49 43.69
C ALA A 161 8.02 -20.80 44.48
N ALA A 162 9.13 -21.22 45.06
CA ALA A 162 9.24 -22.02 46.28
C ALA A 162 10.68 -21.92 46.80
#